data_AF-A0AAW1CWZ0-F1
#
_entry.id   AF-A0AAW1CWZ0-F1
#
_cell.length_a   1.000
_cell.length_b   1.000
_cell.length_c   1.000
_cell.angle_alpha   90.00
_cell.angle_beta   90.00
_cell.angle_gamma   90.00
#
_symmetry.space_group_name_H-M   'P 1'
#
loop_
_entity.id
_entity.type
_entity.pdbx_description
1 polymer ?
#
loop_
_entity_poly.entity_id
_entity_poly.type
_entity_poly.pdbx_seq_one_letter_code
_entity_poly.pdbx_strand_id
1 'polypeptide(L)'
;MSRPGTRLDSKKVNSELFTLTYGALVSQLMRDCDNVDEVNKQLERMGYNMGVRLIEDFLAKTGSGRCYDFRDTAEKIQTGFRLYLGITPTITNWSSAGDEFSLQFESNPLTEFVELPDHCLGLKYCNVLTGVLRGALEMVQMEVTSMFAQDILKGDSCTEIRVKFIKRLEDAIPAGED
;
A
#
# COMPACT_ATOMS: atom_id res chain seq x y z
N MET A 1 26.43 10.37 22.35
CA MET A 1 25.42 9.60 23.11
C MET A 1 24.40 9.06 22.12
N SER A 2 24.49 7.76 21.83
CA SER A 2 23.54 7.04 20.98
C SER A 2 22.21 6.92 21.72
N ARG A 3 21.14 7.44 21.12
CA ARG A 3 19.77 7.21 21.62
C ARG A 3 19.55 5.69 21.71
N PRO A 4 19.09 5.15 22.85
CA PRO A 4 18.65 3.76 22.92
C PRO A 4 17.53 3.60 21.89
N GLY A 5 17.67 2.63 20.98
CA GLY A 5 16.64 2.34 19.99
C GLY A 5 15.33 2.07 20.70
N THR A 6 14.33 2.92 20.47
CA THR A 6 12.97 2.73 20.94
C THR A 6 12.51 1.38 20.43
N ARG A 7 12.32 0.41 21.34
CA ARG A 7 11.62 -0.84 20.98
C ARG A 7 10.25 -0.43 20.44
N LEU A 8 10.01 -0.75 19.19
CA LEU A 8 8.71 -0.60 18.53
C LEU A 8 7.73 -1.59 19.16
N ASP A 9 7.25 -1.32 20.38
CA ASP A 9 6.17 -2.09 21.02
C ASP A 9 4.83 -1.68 20.39
N SER A 10 4.65 -2.08 19.13
CA SER A 10 3.34 -2.06 18.50
C SER A 10 2.59 -3.30 18.97
N LYS A 11 1.41 -3.12 19.59
CA LYS A 11 0.51 -4.24 19.90
C LYS A 11 0.22 -5.00 18.60
N LYS A 12 0.76 -6.20 18.48
CA LYS A 12 0.48 -7.09 17.34
C LYS A 12 -0.85 -7.79 17.58
N VAL A 13 -1.66 -7.83 16.53
CA VAL A 13 -2.90 -8.60 16.48
C VAL A 13 -2.63 -9.85 15.65
N ASN A 14 -3.39 -10.93 15.88
CA ASN A 14 -3.31 -12.14 15.06
C ASN A 14 -3.57 -11.78 13.58
N SER A 15 -2.70 -12.23 12.68
CA SER A 15 -2.80 -12.00 11.23
C SER A 15 -4.08 -12.62 10.65
N GLU A 16 -4.50 -13.80 11.11
CA GLU A 16 -5.71 -14.47 10.64
C GLU A 16 -6.96 -13.65 10.94
N LEU A 17 -7.00 -12.99 12.11
CA LEU A 17 -8.12 -12.10 12.45
C LEU A 17 -8.20 -10.95 11.44
N PHE A 18 -7.07 -10.36 11.06
CA PHE A 18 -7.02 -9.31 10.05
C PHE A 18 -7.41 -9.83 8.66
N THR A 19 -6.90 -10.99 8.25
CA THR A 19 -7.23 -11.64 6.98
C THR A 19 -8.73 -11.93 6.86
N LEU A 20 -9.33 -12.53 7.89
CA LEU A 20 -10.77 -12.84 7.91
C LEU A 20 -11.63 -11.58 7.94
N THR A 21 -11.21 -10.55 8.69
CA THR A 21 -11.89 -9.24 8.71
C THR A 21 -11.86 -8.59 7.33
N TYR A 22 -10.71 -8.64 6.66
CA TYR A 22 -10.58 -8.13 5.30
C TYR A 22 -11.44 -8.92 4.31
N GLY A 23 -11.44 -10.25 4.40
CA GLY A 23 -12.31 -11.11 3.57
C GLY A 23 -13.79 -10.84 3.78
N ALA A 24 -14.24 -10.60 5.01
CA ALA A 24 -15.61 -10.19 5.30
C ALA A 24 -15.95 -8.83 4.69
N LEU A 25 -15.03 -7.86 4.74
CA LEU A 25 -15.18 -6.54 4.11
C LEU A 25 -15.33 -6.66 2.58
N VAL A 26 -14.43 -7.40 1.92
CA VAL A 26 -14.50 -7.62 0.47
C VAL A 26 -15.80 -8.34 0.10
N SER A 27 -16.18 -9.37 0.85
CA SER A 27 -17.44 -10.10 0.63
C SER A 27 -18.68 -9.23 0.82
N GLN A 28 -18.62 -8.26 1.74
CA GLN A 28 -19.70 -7.29 1.91
C GLN A 28 -19.78 -6.34 0.70
N LEU A 29 -18.65 -5.79 0.25
CA LEU A 29 -18.62 -4.92 -0.93
C LEU A 29 -19.10 -5.61 -2.20
N MET A 30 -18.72 -6.88 -2.39
CA MET A 30 -19.19 -7.69 -3.53
C MET A 30 -20.72 -7.91 -3.54
N ARG A 31 -21.38 -7.81 -2.38
CA ARG A 31 -22.85 -7.88 -2.27
C ARG A 31 -23.53 -6.53 -2.44
N ASP A 32 -22.87 -5.46 -2.00
CA ASP A 32 -23.44 -4.12 -1.96
C ASP A 32 -23.21 -3.32 -3.25
N CYS A 33 -22.20 -3.68 -4.04
CA CYS A 33 -21.85 -3.00 -5.28
C CYS A 33 -22.40 -3.71 -6.52
N ASP A 34 -22.79 -2.93 -7.52
CA ASP A 34 -23.37 -3.46 -8.78
C ASP A 34 -22.37 -4.23 -9.63
N ASN A 35 -21.09 -3.85 -9.58
CA ASN A 35 -20.04 -4.46 -10.39
C ASN A 35 -18.67 -4.40 -9.69
N VAL A 36 -17.77 -5.23 -10.21
CA VAL A 36 -16.42 -5.43 -9.68
C VAL A 36 -15.55 -4.17 -9.77
N ASP A 37 -15.76 -3.33 -10.78
CA ASP A 37 -15.01 -2.08 -10.90
C ASP A 37 -15.34 -1.10 -9.79
N GLU A 38 -16.60 -1.05 -9.35
CA GLU A 38 -17.00 -0.24 -8.19
C GLU A 38 -16.38 -0.79 -6.90
N VAL A 39 -16.38 -2.12 -6.71
CA VAL A 39 -15.67 -2.75 -5.58
C VAL A 39 -14.19 -2.38 -5.56
N ASN A 40 -13.52 -2.44 -6.71
CA ASN A 40 -12.12 -2.05 -6.85
C ASN A 40 -11.87 -0.59 -6.46
N LYS A 41 -12.75 0.34 -6.86
CA LYS A 41 -12.67 1.75 -6.48
C LYS A 41 -12.90 1.95 -4.98
N GLN A 42 -13.88 1.25 -4.39
CA GLN A 42 -14.14 1.36 -2.95
C GLN A 42 -12.97 0.82 -2.13
N LEU A 43 -12.37 -0.31 -2.52
CA LEU A 43 -11.17 -0.86 -1.87
C LEU A 43 -10.01 0.14 -1.92
N GLU A 44 -9.75 0.73 -3.08
CA GLU A 44 -8.69 1.72 -3.26
C GLU A 44 -8.95 2.97 -2.40
N ARG A 45 -10.18 3.49 -2.42
CA ARG A 45 -10.58 4.65 -1.62
C ARG A 45 -10.45 4.41 -0.12
N MET A 46 -10.84 3.22 0.37
CA MET A 46 -10.63 2.84 1.77
C MET A 46 -9.14 2.80 2.10
N GLY A 47 -8.34 2.19 1.22
CA GLY A 47 -6.90 2.16 1.35
C GLY A 47 -6.28 3.55 1.42
N TYR A 48 -6.70 4.46 0.54
CA TYR A 48 -6.26 5.85 0.52
C TYR A 48 -6.47 6.53 1.88
N ASN A 49 -7.69 6.44 2.42
CA ASN A 49 -8.00 7.01 3.73
C ASN A 49 -7.20 6.37 4.87
N MET A 50 -6.87 5.08 4.77
CA MET A 50 -5.98 4.41 5.70
C MET A 50 -4.54 4.94 5.57
N GLY A 51 -4.03 5.06 4.35
CA GLY A 51 -2.68 5.57 4.05
C GLY A 51 -2.44 6.97 4.61
N VAL A 52 -3.40 7.87 4.42
CA VAL A 52 -3.37 9.24 4.95
C VAL A 52 -3.18 9.27 6.48
N ARG A 53 -3.71 8.28 7.21
CA ARG A 53 -3.58 8.19 8.67
C ARG A 53 -2.35 7.38 9.10
N LEU A 54 -1.99 6.34 8.35
CA LEU A 54 -0.90 5.44 8.68
C LEU A 54 0.48 6.10 8.59
N ILE A 55 0.64 7.07 7.69
CA ILE A 55 1.91 7.75 7.48
C ILE A 55 2.43 8.46 8.74
N GLU A 56 1.56 9.08 9.54
CA GLU A 56 1.97 9.74 10.79
C GLU A 56 2.53 8.74 11.80
N ASP A 57 1.85 7.60 11.96
CA ASP A 57 2.31 6.49 12.82
C ASP A 57 3.65 5.93 12.31
N PHE A 58 3.80 5.78 10.99
CA PHE A 58 5.04 5.29 10.38
C PHE A 58 6.22 6.22 10.66
N LEU A 59 6.03 7.53 10.45
CA LEU A 59 7.07 8.54 10.69
C LEU A 59 7.43 8.61 12.18
N ALA A 60 6.43 8.58 13.07
CA ALA A 60 6.65 8.59 14.52
C ALA A 60 7.43 7.36 15.01
N LYS A 61 7.11 6.18 14.49
CA LYS A 61 7.77 4.91 14.86
C LYS A 61 9.18 4.81 14.30
N THR A 62 9.37 5.14 13.04
CA THR A 62 10.65 4.93 12.36
C THR A 62 11.64 6.09 12.54
N GLY A 63 11.15 7.28 12.88
CA GLY A 63 11.96 8.50 12.88
C GLY A 63 12.47 8.85 11.47
N SER A 64 11.80 8.38 10.42
CA SER A 64 12.20 8.62 9.04
C SER A 64 12.09 10.10 8.69
N GLY A 65 13.15 10.63 8.08
CA GLY A 65 13.15 11.98 7.50
C GLY A 65 12.56 12.00 6.09
N ARG A 66 12.65 13.17 5.44
CA ARG A 66 12.25 13.36 4.05
C ARG A 66 13.11 12.49 3.12
N CYS A 67 12.48 11.81 2.17
CA CYS A 67 13.18 11.01 1.19
C CYS A 67 13.87 11.88 0.13
N TYR A 68 15.11 11.53 -0.23
CA TYR A 68 15.90 12.28 -1.21
C TYR A 68 15.50 11.95 -2.65
N ASP A 69 15.29 10.66 -2.92
CA ASP A 69 14.89 10.14 -4.22
C ASP A 69 13.83 9.04 -4.08
N PHE A 70 13.38 8.51 -5.21
CA PHE A 70 12.34 7.49 -5.21
C PHE A 70 12.86 6.12 -4.77
N ARG A 71 14.17 5.88 -4.80
CA ARG A 71 14.79 4.64 -4.28
C ARG A 71 14.74 4.59 -2.77
N ASP A 72 15.09 5.69 -2.10
CA ASP A 72 14.92 5.86 -0.66
C ASP A 72 13.44 5.66 -0.28
N THR A 73 12.53 6.26 -1.07
CA THR A 73 11.08 6.08 -0.88
C THR A 73 10.66 4.60 -0.97
N ALA A 74 11.17 3.84 -1.94
CA ALA A 74 10.89 2.42 -2.09
C ALA A 74 11.37 1.60 -0.87
N GLU A 75 12.53 1.91 -0.31
CA GLU A 75 13.04 1.26 0.92
C GLU A 75 12.16 1.58 2.15
N LYS A 76 11.66 2.81 2.25
CA LYS A 76 10.70 3.18 3.30
C LYS A 76 9.38 2.44 3.14
N ILE A 77 8.88 2.27 1.92
CA ILE A 77 7.69 1.46 1.64
C ILE A 77 7.91 0.02 2.08
N GLN A 78 9.03 -0.60 1.70
CA GLN A 78 9.37 -1.97 2.13
C GLN A 78 9.42 -2.08 3.67
N THR A 79 9.96 -1.08 4.35
CA THR A 79 9.94 -0.99 5.82
C THR A 79 8.51 -0.91 6.37
N GLY A 80 7.64 -0.13 5.72
CA GLY A 80 6.21 -0.01 6.06
C GLY A 80 5.49 -1.35 5.96
N PHE A 81 5.69 -2.10 4.87
CA PHE A 81 5.13 -3.45 4.73
C PHE A 81 5.58 -4.39 5.84
N ARG A 82 6.87 -4.34 6.22
CA ARG A 82 7.40 -5.15 7.33
C ARG A 82 6.77 -4.76 8.66
N LEU A 83 6.58 -3.46 8.89
CA LEU A 83 6.03 -2.94 10.14
C LEU A 83 4.54 -3.29 10.32
N TYR A 84 3.74 -3.15 9.26
CA TYR A 84 2.27 -3.24 9.34
C TYR A 84 1.69 -4.60 8.94
N LEU A 85 2.33 -5.29 7.99
CA LEU A 85 1.86 -6.57 7.47
C LEU A 85 2.81 -7.74 7.76
N GLY A 86 3.99 -7.46 8.32
CA GLY A 86 4.97 -8.49 8.65
C GLY A 86 5.67 -9.09 7.42
N ILE A 87 5.46 -8.52 6.23
CA ILE A 87 6.05 -9.00 4.97
C ILE A 87 7.12 -8.04 4.46
N THR A 88 8.09 -8.55 3.72
CA THR A 88 9.13 -7.73 3.07
C THR A 88 9.04 -7.95 1.56
N PRO A 89 8.30 -7.11 0.81
CA PRO A 89 8.24 -7.25 -0.65
C PRO A 89 9.61 -6.99 -1.26
N THR A 90 9.93 -7.73 -2.32
CA THR A 90 11.14 -7.51 -3.12
C THR A 90 10.92 -6.32 -4.03
N ILE A 91 11.85 -5.35 -4.01
CA ILE A 91 11.82 -4.18 -4.89
C ILE A 91 12.56 -4.52 -6.18
N THR A 92 11.88 -4.51 -7.31
CA THR A 92 12.42 -4.93 -8.62
C THR A 92 11.98 -3.99 -9.75
N ASN A 93 12.38 -4.32 -10.98
CA ASN A 93 11.86 -3.73 -12.23
C ASN A 93 11.89 -2.19 -12.28
N TRP A 94 12.97 -1.58 -11.79
CA TRP A 94 13.17 -0.14 -11.89
C TRP A 94 13.12 0.34 -13.35
N SER A 95 12.37 1.42 -13.61
CA SER A 95 12.47 2.13 -14.88
C SER A 95 13.87 2.74 -15.05
N SER A 96 14.28 2.96 -16.30
CA SER A 96 15.55 3.63 -16.59
C SER A 96 15.63 5.06 -16.04
N ALA A 97 14.48 5.73 -15.91
CA ALA A 97 14.39 7.07 -15.32
C ALA A 97 14.42 7.04 -13.78
N GLY A 98 14.29 5.87 -13.14
CA GLY A 98 14.25 5.74 -11.69
C GLY A 98 12.98 6.29 -11.05
N ASP A 99 11.92 6.50 -11.84
CA ASP A 99 10.63 7.05 -11.42
C ASP A 99 9.55 5.97 -11.24
N GLU A 100 9.86 4.71 -11.49
CA GLU A 100 8.91 3.60 -11.36
C GLU A 100 9.63 2.33 -10.91
N PHE A 101 9.00 1.57 -10.02
CA PHE A 101 9.49 0.27 -9.54
C PHE A 101 8.35 -0.69 -9.24
N SER A 102 8.70 -1.96 -9.01
CA SER A 102 7.76 -3.01 -8.63
C SER A 102 7.98 -3.46 -7.19
N LEU A 103 6.89 -3.71 -6.49
CA LEU A 103 6.83 -4.47 -5.25
C LEU A 103 6.32 -5.87 -5.58
N GLN A 104 7.18 -6.87 -5.45
CA GLN A 104 6.81 -8.27 -5.63
C GLN A 104 6.65 -8.95 -4.27
N PHE A 105 5.52 -9.64 -4.09
CA PHE A 105 5.17 -10.32 -2.86
C PHE A 105 5.28 -11.84 -3.07
N GLU A 106 6.19 -12.48 -2.33
CA GLU A 106 6.29 -13.95 -2.30
C GLU A 106 5.12 -14.55 -1.50
N SER A 107 4.69 -13.86 -0.45
CA SER A 107 3.51 -14.20 0.34
C SER A 107 2.73 -12.93 0.66
N ASN A 108 1.40 -13.07 0.70
CA ASN A 108 0.50 -11.99 1.07
C ASN A 108 -0.52 -12.53 2.10
N PRO A 109 -0.47 -12.08 3.37
CA PRO A 109 -1.34 -12.60 4.42
C PRO A 109 -2.82 -12.36 4.11
N LEU A 110 -3.14 -11.35 3.30
CA LEU A 110 -4.52 -11.05 2.92
C LEU A 110 -5.14 -12.13 2.03
N THR A 111 -4.33 -12.92 1.31
CA THR A 111 -4.80 -13.88 0.30
C THR A 111 -4.73 -15.33 0.74
N GLU A 112 -4.32 -15.61 1.98
CA GLU A 112 -3.98 -16.97 2.47
C GLU A 112 -5.15 -17.97 2.40
N PHE A 113 -6.40 -17.50 2.44
CA PHE A 113 -7.61 -18.34 2.40
C PHE A 113 -8.59 -17.90 1.30
N VAL A 114 -8.06 -17.33 0.22
CA VAL A 114 -8.88 -16.69 -0.81
C VAL A 114 -8.73 -17.44 -2.12
N GLU A 115 -9.88 -17.80 -2.70
CA GLU A 115 -9.99 -18.25 -4.08
C GLU A 115 -11.02 -17.36 -4.77
N LEU A 116 -10.70 -16.88 -5.97
CA LEU A 116 -11.62 -16.07 -6.75
C LEU A 116 -12.45 -16.96 -7.68
N PRO A 117 -13.79 -16.87 -7.65
CA PRO A 117 -14.62 -17.46 -8.68
C PRO A 117 -14.34 -16.87 -10.07
N ASP A 118 -14.57 -17.63 -11.14
CA ASP A 118 -14.33 -17.20 -12.53
C ASP A 118 -15.04 -15.89 -12.91
N HIS A 119 -16.23 -15.65 -12.36
CA HIS A 119 -17.00 -14.42 -12.62
C HIS A 119 -16.45 -13.20 -11.87
N CYS A 120 -15.48 -13.38 -10.97
CA CYS A 120 -14.86 -12.34 -10.15
C CYS A 120 -13.43 -12.01 -10.59
N LEU A 121 -12.94 -12.50 -11.74
CA LEU A 121 -11.56 -12.27 -12.19
C LEU A 121 -11.20 -10.78 -12.41
N GLY A 122 -12.19 -9.90 -12.56
CA GLY A 122 -11.98 -8.45 -12.56
C GLY A 122 -11.54 -7.88 -11.21
N LEU A 123 -11.74 -8.62 -10.11
CA LEU A 123 -11.52 -8.13 -8.76
C LEU A 123 -10.03 -8.04 -8.50
N LYS A 124 -9.58 -6.91 -7.97
CA LYS A 124 -8.25 -6.72 -7.44
C LYS A 124 -8.39 -6.89 -5.93
N TYR A 125 -8.33 -8.13 -5.47
CA TYR A 125 -8.71 -8.46 -4.09
C TYR A 125 -7.93 -7.63 -3.07
N CYS A 126 -6.65 -7.32 -3.34
CA CYS A 126 -5.80 -6.49 -2.48
C CYS A 126 -5.71 -5.01 -2.92
N ASN A 127 -6.70 -4.45 -3.63
CA ASN A 127 -6.67 -3.04 -4.07
C ASN A 127 -6.66 -2.03 -2.92
N VAL A 128 -6.92 -2.45 -1.68
CA VAL A 128 -6.66 -1.61 -0.51
C VAL A 128 -5.19 -1.20 -0.41
N LEU A 129 -4.25 -2.06 -0.81
CA LEU A 129 -2.81 -1.80 -0.70
C LEU A 129 -2.36 -0.68 -1.65
N THR A 130 -2.92 -0.61 -2.86
CA THR A 130 -2.61 0.46 -3.82
C THR A 130 -3.09 1.81 -3.30
N GLY A 131 -4.29 1.84 -2.70
CA GLY A 131 -4.82 3.00 -2.01
C GLY A 131 -3.93 3.45 -0.85
N VAL A 132 -3.52 2.53 0.03
CA VAL A 132 -2.63 2.84 1.17
C VAL A 132 -1.35 3.50 0.69
N LEU A 133 -0.72 2.97 -0.35
CA LEU A 133 0.51 3.55 -0.92
C LEU A 133 0.27 4.97 -1.44
N ARG A 134 -0.81 5.19 -2.18
CA ARG A 134 -1.15 6.52 -2.70
C ARG A 134 -1.41 7.52 -1.59
N GLY A 135 -2.28 7.17 -0.63
CA GLY A 135 -2.64 8.07 0.47
C GLY A 135 -1.45 8.39 1.37
N ALA A 136 -0.60 7.41 1.67
CA ALA A 136 0.58 7.64 2.51
C ALA A 136 1.61 8.55 1.81
N LEU A 137 1.84 8.35 0.51
CA LEU A 137 2.83 9.13 -0.25
C LEU A 137 2.34 10.54 -0.57
N GLU A 138 1.03 10.74 -0.77
CA GLU A 138 0.44 12.06 -0.96
C GLU A 138 0.71 12.97 0.25
N MET A 139 0.58 12.44 1.47
CA MET A 139 0.85 13.17 2.71
C MET A 139 2.31 13.57 2.91
N VAL A 140 3.24 12.99 2.15
CA VAL A 140 4.64 13.41 2.09
C VAL A 140 4.99 14.06 0.75
N GLN A 141 3.97 14.69 0.13
CA GLN A 141 4.07 15.54 -1.05
C GLN A 141 4.55 14.79 -2.31
N MET A 142 4.26 13.49 -2.40
CA MET A 142 4.59 12.68 -3.57
C MET A 142 3.32 12.14 -4.20
N GLU A 143 2.97 12.67 -5.37
CA GLU A 143 1.91 12.10 -6.18
C GLU A 143 2.45 10.87 -6.90
N VAL A 144 1.78 9.73 -6.71
CA VAL A 144 2.13 8.46 -7.35
C VAL A 144 0.91 7.76 -7.92
N THR A 145 1.13 6.90 -8.92
CA THR A 145 0.17 5.85 -9.28
C THR A 145 0.63 4.51 -8.69
N SER A 146 -0.31 3.71 -8.20
CA SER A 146 -0.06 2.35 -7.72
C SER A 146 -1.06 1.39 -8.37
N MET A 147 -0.57 0.36 -9.06
CA MET A 147 -1.42 -0.54 -9.86
C MET A 147 -0.90 -1.98 -9.82
N PHE A 148 -1.79 -2.95 -9.86
CA PHE A 148 -1.42 -4.36 -10.04
C PHE A 148 -0.87 -4.59 -11.46
N ALA A 149 0.27 -5.27 -11.54
CA ALA A 149 0.81 -5.83 -12.77
C ALA A 149 0.63 -7.36 -12.82
N GLN A 150 0.69 -8.03 -11.67
CA GLN A 150 0.44 -9.47 -11.52
C GLN A 150 -0.37 -9.74 -10.25
N ASP A 151 -1.20 -10.76 -10.27
CA ASP A 151 -2.04 -11.19 -9.16
C ASP A 151 -2.12 -12.72 -9.09
N ILE A 152 -1.59 -13.30 -8.01
CA ILE A 152 -1.58 -14.75 -7.80
C ILE A 152 -3.00 -15.34 -7.76
N LEU A 153 -3.98 -14.56 -7.31
CA LEU A 153 -5.39 -14.99 -7.30
C LEU A 153 -6.00 -15.09 -8.70
N LYS A 154 -5.31 -14.59 -9.73
CA LYS A 154 -5.69 -14.67 -11.13
C LYS A 154 -4.83 -15.67 -11.91
N GLY A 155 -4.00 -16.45 -11.22
CA GLY A 155 -3.13 -17.46 -11.81
C GLY A 155 -1.74 -16.96 -12.23
N ASP A 156 -1.37 -15.72 -11.89
CA ASP A 156 0.00 -15.25 -12.10
C ASP A 156 0.98 -15.90 -11.10
N SER A 157 2.28 -15.86 -11.41
CA SER A 157 3.31 -16.49 -10.58
C SER A 157 3.56 -15.78 -9.24
N CYS A 158 3.21 -14.51 -9.12
CA CYS A 158 3.33 -13.73 -7.90
C CYS A 158 2.32 -12.59 -7.88
N THR A 159 2.24 -11.88 -6.75
CA THR A 159 1.58 -10.57 -6.72
C THR A 159 2.61 -9.48 -7.00
N GLU A 160 2.34 -8.60 -7.95
CA GLU A 160 3.20 -7.47 -8.30
C GLU A 160 2.40 -6.17 -8.31
N ILE A 161 2.85 -5.18 -7.54
CA ILE A 161 2.31 -3.82 -7.55
C ILE A 161 3.37 -2.87 -8.14
N ARG A 162 3.04 -2.21 -9.25
CA ARG A 162 3.82 -1.13 -9.85
C ARG A 162 3.52 0.17 -9.14
N VAL A 163 4.57 0.88 -8.74
CA VAL A 163 4.49 2.22 -8.14
C VAL A 163 5.29 3.17 -9.02
N LYS A 164 4.62 4.22 -9.52
CA LYS A 164 5.21 5.23 -10.39
C LYS A 164 5.06 6.61 -9.79
N PHE A 165 6.16 7.33 -9.68
CA PHE A 165 6.21 8.75 -9.34
C PHE A 165 5.63 9.60 -10.48
N ILE A 166 4.73 10.51 -10.14
CA ILE A 166 4.09 11.43 -11.10
C ILE A 166 4.70 12.81 -10.97
N LYS A 167 4.62 13.39 -9.77
CA LYS A 167 5.20 14.71 -9.46
C LYS A 167 5.30 14.91 -7.95
N ARG A 168 6.11 15.90 -7.55
CA ARG A 168 6.01 16.45 -6.20
C ARG A 168 4.84 17.42 -6.14
N LEU A 169 4.10 17.34 -5.04
CA LEU A 169 3.04 18.29 -4.74
C LEU A 169 3.67 19.55 -4.15
N GLU A 170 3.22 20.70 -4.63
CA GLU A 170 3.60 21.99 -4.07
C GLU A 170 2.61 22.34 -2.95
N ASP A 171 3.12 22.86 -1.84
CA ASP A 171 2.25 23.43 -0.82
C ASP A 171 1.58 24.67 -1.41
N ALA A 172 0.25 24.66 -1.48
CA ALA A 172 -0.49 25.87 -1.84
C ALA A 172 -0.33 26.87 -0.69
N ILE A 173 0.54 27.87 -0.85
CA ILE A 173 0.61 29.01 0.05
C ILE A 173 -0.73 29.76 -0.12
N PRO A 174 -1.58 29.89 0.92
CA PRO A 174 -2.78 30.68 0.82
C PRO A 174 -2.42 32.11 0.40
N ALA A 175 -3.10 32.66 -0.60
CA ALA A 175 -2.87 34.03 -1.03
C ALA A 175 -3.17 34.98 0.14
N GLY A 176 -2.13 35.55 0.77
CA GLY A 176 -2.31 36.50 1.88
C GLY A 176 -1.17 36.63 2.90
N GLU A 177 -0.10 35.83 2.81
CA GLU A 177 1.08 36.00 3.68
C GLU A 177 2.32 36.35 2.83
N ASP A 178 2.44 37.63 2.48
CA ASP A 178 3.72 38.33 2.22
C ASP A 178 4.12 39.12 3.49
#